data_AF-A0A834MCI4-F1
#
_entry.id   AF-A0A834MCI4-F1
#
_cell.length_a   1.000
_cell.length_b   1.000
_cell.length_c   1.000
_cell.angle_alpha   90.00
_cell.angle_beta   90.00
_cell.angle_gamma   90.00
#
_symmetry.space_group_name_H-M   'P 1'
#
loop_
_entity.id
_entity.type
_entity.pdbx_description
1 polymer ?
#
loop_
_entity_poly.entity_id
_entity_poly.type
_entity_poly.pdbx_seq_one_letter_code
_entity_poly.pdbx_strand_id
1 'polypeptide(L)' 'STFAVKLAKGSRGLGLSVTGGIDSAGSWPGLVRIKRLFPHQPASSCGLLNVGDLLLEANGVPLTGLTNY' A
#
# COMPACT_ATOMS: atom_id res chain seq x y z
N SER A 1 14.62 -3.27 5.74
CA SER A 1 14.34 -2.27 6.79
C SER A 1 12.93 -1.74 6.60
N THR A 2 12.28 -1.26 7.66
CA THR A 2 10.98 -0.60 7.58
C THR A 2 11.16 0.91 7.61
N PHE A 3 10.25 1.65 6.99
CA PHE A 3 10.24 3.12 6.99
C PHE A 3 8.80 3.62 6.92
N ALA A 4 8.58 4.86 7.35
CA ALA A 4 7.28 5.52 7.31
C ALA A 4 7.26 6.58 6.21
N VAL A 5 6.15 6.67 5.49
CA VAL A 5 5.90 7.69 4.47
C VAL A 5 4.68 8.50 4.87
N LYS A 6 4.81 9.83 4.84
CA LYS A 6 3.69 10.76 5.03
C LYS A 6 3.28 11.31 3.67
N LEU A 7 2.01 11.11 3.31
CA LEU A 7 1.44 11.59 2.06
C LEU A 7 0.27 12.52 2.34
N ALA A 8 0.23 13.65 1.66
CA ALA A 8 -0.96 14.49 1.61
C ALA A 8 -1.97 13.89 0.60
N LYS A 9 -3.24 13.75 1.02
CA LYS A 9 -4.29 13.24 0.15
C LYS A 9 -4.58 14.24 -0.97
N GLY A 10 -4.53 13.80 -2.23
CA GLY A 10 -4.97 14.59 -3.38
C GLY A 10 -6.47 14.47 -3.63
N SER A 11 -6.96 15.14 -4.67
CA SER A 11 -8.38 15.10 -5.08
C SER A 11 -8.91 13.70 -5.39
N ARG A 12 -8.04 12.77 -5.80
CA ARG A 12 -8.36 11.36 -6.10
C ARG A 12 -7.83 10.37 -5.06
N GLY A 13 -7.47 10.85 -3.87
CA GLY A 13 -6.88 10.02 -2.81
C GLY A 13 -5.35 10.02 -2.82
N LEU A 14 -4.75 8.90 -2.37
CA LEU A 14 -3.29 8.78 -2.23
C LEU A 14 -2.59 8.38 -3.53
N GLY A 15 -3.31 7.80 -4.49
CA GLY A 15 -2.72 7.43 -5.77
C GLY A 15 -1.94 6.11 -5.77
N LEU A 16 -2.38 5.14 -4.98
CA LEU A 16 -1.90 3.76 -5.06
C LEU A 16 -3.05 2.77 -5.04
N SER A 17 -2.83 1.56 -5.55
CA SER A 17 -3.70 0.42 -5.30
C SER A 17 -2.93 -0.68 -4.58
N VAL A 18 -3.65 -1.46 -3.79
CA VAL A 18 -3.10 -2.56 -3.01
C VAL A 18 -3.65 -3.90 -3.48
N THR A 19 -2.95 -4.96 -3.10
CA THR A 19 -3.39 -6.36 -3.29
C THR A 19 -2.91 -7.19 -2.11
N GLY A 20 -3.48 -8.37 -1.95
CA GLY A 20 -3.12 -9.29 -0.88
C GLY A 20 -4.23 -9.37 0.15
N GLY A 21 -3.87 -9.59 1.42
CA GLY A 21 -4.85 -9.92 2.46
C GLY A 21 -4.93 -11.43 2.73
N ILE A 22 -5.58 -11.82 3.81
CA ILE A 22 -5.64 -13.23 4.25
C ILE A 22 -6.39 -14.15 3.28
N ASP A 23 -7.24 -13.56 2.44
CA ASP A 23 -8.04 -14.17 1.40
C ASP A 23 -7.34 -14.26 0.04
N SER A 24 -6.16 -13.65 -0.10
CA SER A 24 -5.38 -13.73 -1.33
C SER A 24 -4.74 -15.12 -1.48
N ALA A 25 -5.12 -15.83 -2.54
CA ALA A 25 -4.52 -17.11 -2.96
C ALA A 25 -3.10 -16.98 -3.55
N GLY A 26 -2.46 -15.82 -3.43
CA GLY A 26 -1.12 -15.54 -3.95
C GLY A 26 0.01 -16.12 -3.09
N SER A 27 1.25 -15.93 -3.55
CA SER A 27 2.47 -16.44 -2.89
C SER A 27 2.74 -15.90 -1.48
N TRP A 28 1.95 -14.94 -0.99
CA TRP A 28 2.16 -14.22 0.27
C TRP A 28 0.81 -13.93 0.95
N PRO A 29 0.10 -14.97 1.43
CA PRO A 29 -1.20 -14.81 2.08
C PRO A 29 -1.08 -13.95 3.35
N GLY A 30 -2.07 -13.09 3.59
CA GLY A 30 -2.14 -12.23 4.78
C GLY A 30 -1.32 -10.94 4.72
N LEU A 31 -0.57 -10.72 3.63
CA LEU A 31 0.27 -9.54 3.44
C LEU A 31 -0.31 -8.58 2.41
N VAL A 32 -0.39 -7.29 2.75
CA VAL A 32 -0.85 -6.23 1.85
C VAL A 32 0.35 -5.61 1.13
N ARG A 33 0.25 -5.44 -0.19
CA ARG A 33 1.32 -4.91 -1.05
C ARG A 33 0.84 -3.83 -1.99
N ILE A 34 1.74 -2.94 -2.39
CA ILE A 34 1.47 -1.96 -3.46
C ILE A 34 1.40 -2.71 -4.79
N LYS A 35 0.20 -2.75 -5.40
CA LYS A 35 -0.03 -3.32 -6.74
C LYS A 35 0.30 -2.31 -7.84
N ARG A 36 -0.03 -1.03 -7.62
CA ARG A 36 0.20 0.03 -8.59
C ARG A 36 0.40 1.38 -7.91
N LEU A 37 1.29 2.18 -8.47
CA LEU A 37 1.39 3.61 -8.22
C LEU A 37 0.82 4.35 -9.43
N PHE A 38 -0.09 5.29 -9.18
CA PHE A 38 -0.70 6.06 -10.25
C PHE A 38 0.18 7.28 -10.58
N PRO A 39 0.59 7.46 -11.86
CA PRO A 39 1.45 8.57 -12.25
C PRO A 39 0.88 9.93 -11.83
N HIS A 40 1.76 10.84 -11.41
CA HIS A 40 1.43 12.20 -10.97
C HIS A 40 0.45 12.26 -9.78
N GLN A 41 0.37 11.19 -8.98
CA GLN A 41 -0.39 11.18 -7.72
C GLN A 41 0.55 11.13 -6.51
N PRO A 42 0.08 11.51 -5.30
CA PRO A 42 0.96 11.68 -4.14
C PRO A 42 1.91 10.52 -3.87
N ALA A 43 1.42 9.27 -3.93
CA ALA A 43 2.24 8.09 -3.70
C ALA A 43 3.33 7.87 -4.77
N SER A 44 3.06 8.19 -6.04
CA SER A 44 4.08 8.12 -7.10
C SER A 44 5.06 9.29 -7.01
N SER A 45 4.56 10.50 -6.74
CA SER A 45 5.38 11.72 -6.72
C SER A 45 6.29 11.82 -5.50
N CYS A 46 6.03 11.07 -4.43
CA CYS A 46 6.90 11.07 -3.26
C CYS A 46 8.26 10.40 -3.52
N GLY A 47 8.37 9.52 -4.52
CA GLY A 47 9.61 8.82 -4.87
C GLY A 47 10.12 7.81 -3.83
N LEU A 48 9.37 7.60 -2.75
CA LEU A 48 9.75 6.71 -1.63
C LEU A 48 9.08 5.33 -1.70
N LEU A 49 7.99 5.21 -2.46
CA LEU A 49 7.21 3.99 -2.56
C LEU A 49 7.46 3.30 -3.90
N ASN A 50 7.47 1.97 -3.89
CA ASN A 50 7.64 1.13 -5.08
C ASN A 50 6.54 0.08 -5.20
N VAL A 51 6.25 -0.33 -6.44
CA VAL A 51 5.38 -1.49 -6.68
C VAL A 51 6.03 -2.73 -6.08
N GLY A 52 5.24 -3.51 -5.32
CA GLY A 52 5.71 -4.70 -4.61
C GLY A 52 6.09 -4.47 -3.15
N ASP A 53 6.20 -3.21 -2.70
CA ASP A 53 6.43 -2.88 -1.30
C ASP A 53 5.34 -3.45 -0.39
N LEU A 54 5.75 -3.91 0.78
CA LEU A 54 4.87 -4.42 1.83
C LEU A 54 4.35 -3.27 2.68
N LEU A 55 3.03 -3.17 2.78
CA LEU A 55 2.37 -2.22 3.67
C LEU A 55 2.07 -2.93 4.99
N LEU A 56 2.73 -2.49 6.05
CA LEU A 56 2.58 -3.06 7.39
C LEU A 56 1.50 -2.33 8.20
N GLU A 57 1.38 -1.02 7.99
CA GLU A 57 0.51 -0.13 8.78
C GLU A 57 0.05 1.04 7.91
N ALA A 58 -1.18 1.51 8.13
CA ALA A 58 -1.69 2.76 7.60
C ALA A 58 -2.29 3.61 8.73
N ASN A 59 -1.77 4.82 8.94
CA ASN A 59 -2.25 5.76 9.95
C ASN A 59 -2.37 5.15 11.37
N GLY A 60 -1.40 4.36 11.83
CA GLY A 60 -1.46 3.69 13.13
C GLY A 60 -2.24 2.38 13.14
N VAL A 61 -2.89 2.01 12.04
CA VAL A 61 -3.67 0.76 11.94
C VAL A 61 -2.85 -0.31 11.22
N PRO A 62 -2.52 -1.44 11.90
CA PRO A 62 -1.80 -2.53 11.26
C PRO A 62 -2.63 -3.16 10.15
N LEU A 63 -1.99 -3.51 9.04
CA LEU A 63 -2.61 -4.09 7.86
C LEU A 63 -2.49 -5.62 7.79
N THR A 64 -1.72 -6.20 8.71
CA THR A 64 -1.57 -7.66 8.85
C THR A 64 -2.88 -8.29 9.30
N GLY A 65 -3.30 -9.36 8.64
CA GLY A 65 -4.51 -10.10 9.03
C GLY A 65 -5.82 -9.53 8.50
N LEU A 66 -5.78 -8.49 7.66
CA LEU A 66 -6.97 -7.95 6.99
C LEU A 66 -7.30 -8.73 5.71
N THR A 67 -8.58 -8.75 5.33
CA THR A 67 -9.07 -9.24 4.02
C THR A 67 -9.09 -8.10 3.00
N ASN A 68 -9.04 -8.45 1.72
CA ASN A 68 -9.21 -7.50 0.62
C ASN A 68 -10.48 -7.86 -0.18
N TYR A 69 -11.61 -7.27 0.23
CA TYR A 69 -12.91 -7.38 -0.47
C TYR A 69 -13.00 -6.45 -1.69
#